data_AF-A0A2N4XL65-F1
#
_entry.id   AF-A0A2N4XL65-F1
#
_cell.length_a   1.000
_cell.length_b   1.000
_cell.length_c   1.000
_cell.angle_alpha   90.00
_cell.angle_beta   90.00
_cell.angle_gamma   90.00
#
_symmetry.space_group_name_H-M   'P 1'
#
loop_
_entity.id
_entity.type
_entity.pdbx_description
1 polymer ?
#
loop_
_entity_poly.entity_id
_entity_poly.type
_entity_poly.pdbx_seq_one_letter_code
_entity_poly.pdbx_strand_id
1 'polypeptide(L)'
;MSTYDITTAYKYVNLQMAAEALYGFDAVENTLKPGEVRRDFSPSSDQLEKGNRHASKFTATQAAEFSKDWTVLEHMSNTTTGFSGTLFRNKDSGEYVLSMRSTEFIDDSARDNKQTNEFEISNTGWAMG
;
A
#
# COMPACT_ATOMS: atom_id res chain seq x y z
N MET A 1 -20.73 13.18 -14.98
CA MET A 1 -20.33 12.32 -13.85
C MET A 1 -19.95 10.98 -14.46
N SER A 2 -18.65 10.67 -14.53
CA SER A 2 -18.20 9.37 -15.06
C SER A 2 -18.73 8.29 -14.12
N THR A 3 -19.52 7.35 -14.63
CA THR A 3 -19.94 6.16 -13.89
C THR A 3 -18.70 5.36 -13.57
N TYR A 4 -18.35 5.25 -12.29
CA TYR A 4 -17.38 4.28 -11.81
C TYR A 4 -17.91 2.88 -12.17
N ASP A 5 -17.32 2.26 -13.17
CA ASP A 5 -17.66 0.89 -13.52
C ASP A 5 -16.96 -0.10 -12.56
N ILE A 6 -17.49 -1.32 -12.53
CA ILE A 6 -16.98 -2.37 -11.65
C ILE A 6 -15.50 -2.71 -11.95
N THR A 7 -15.07 -2.51 -13.20
CA THR A 7 -13.68 -2.73 -13.63
C THR A 7 -12.74 -1.72 -12.99
N THR A 8 -13.14 -0.46 -12.93
CA THR A 8 -12.40 0.62 -12.28
C THR A 8 -12.29 0.37 -10.78
N ALA A 9 -13.39 -0.05 -10.15
CA ALA A 9 -13.39 -0.43 -8.73
C ALA A 9 -12.46 -1.63 -8.48
N TYR A 10 -12.56 -2.66 -9.31
CA TYR A 10 -11.71 -3.86 -9.21
C TYR A 10 -10.22 -3.54 -9.34
N LYS A 11 -9.85 -2.68 -10.29
CA LYS A 11 -8.47 -2.20 -10.46
C LYS A 11 -7.94 -1.55 -9.19
N TYR A 12 -8.68 -0.61 -8.60
CA TYR A 12 -8.21 0.11 -7.40
C TYR A 12 -8.21 -0.77 -6.15
N VAL A 13 -9.14 -1.73 -6.03
CA VAL A 13 -9.10 -2.74 -4.96
C VAL A 13 -7.83 -3.60 -5.08
N ASN A 14 -7.48 -4.05 -6.29
CA ASN A 14 -6.23 -4.78 -6.50
C ASN A 14 -5.00 -3.94 -6.15
N LEU A 15 -4.96 -2.67 -6.55
CA LEU A 15 -3.85 -1.77 -6.21
C LEU A 15 -3.74 -1.55 -4.69
N GLN A 16 -4.87 -1.45 -3.98
CA GLN A 16 -4.88 -1.34 -2.53
C GLN A 16 -4.38 -2.63 -1.85
N MET A 17 -4.87 -3.81 -2.27
CA MET A 17 -4.37 -5.08 -1.76
C MET A 17 -2.87 -5.26 -2.03
N ALA A 18 -2.40 -4.81 -3.19
CA ALA A 18 -0.99 -4.86 -3.54
C ALA A 18 -0.16 -3.93 -2.65
N ALA A 19 -0.67 -2.75 -2.30
CA ALA A 19 -0.01 -1.82 -1.39
C ALA A 19 0.08 -2.33 0.06
N GLU A 20 -0.75 -3.31 0.44
CA GLU A 20 -0.64 -4.03 1.71
C GLU A 20 0.46 -5.09 1.69
N ALA A 21 0.89 -5.56 0.51
CA ALA A 21 1.97 -6.53 0.40
C ALA A 21 3.34 -5.93 0.77
N LEU A 22 4.26 -6.82 1.13
CA LEU A 22 5.63 -6.45 1.46
C LEU A 22 6.55 -6.65 0.25
N TYR A 23 7.07 -5.55 -0.29
CA TYR A 23 7.96 -5.61 -1.44
C TYR A 23 9.42 -5.74 -1.02
N GLY A 24 9.97 -6.92 -1.29
CA GLY A 24 11.39 -7.26 -1.03
C GLY A 24 11.74 -7.47 0.44
N PHE A 25 10.75 -7.64 1.32
CA PHE A 25 10.97 -7.93 2.74
C PHE A 25 9.93 -8.92 3.27
N ASP A 26 10.23 -9.54 4.41
CA ASP A 26 9.32 -10.45 5.10
C ASP A 26 9.27 -10.02 6.57
N ALA A 27 8.09 -9.62 7.06
CA ALA A 27 7.91 -9.13 8.44
C ALA A 27 8.40 -10.10 9.53
N VAL A 28 8.59 -11.38 9.22
CA VAL A 28 9.08 -12.39 10.16
C VAL A 28 10.58 -12.63 10.06
N GLU A 29 11.18 -12.42 8.89
CA GLU A 29 12.62 -12.63 8.69
C GLU A 29 13.42 -11.32 8.77
N ASN A 30 12.91 -10.22 8.20
CA ASN A 30 13.53 -8.91 8.20
C ASN A 30 12.47 -7.79 8.10
N THR A 31 12.40 -6.93 9.13
CA THR A 31 11.48 -5.80 9.16
C THR A 31 12.07 -4.59 8.44
N LEU A 32 11.28 -3.96 7.55
CA LEU A 32 11.60 -2.61 7.10
C LEU A 32 11.43 -1.66 8.27
N LYS A 33 12.42 -0.78 8.47
CA LYS A 33 12.29 0.26 9.49
C LYS A 33 11.30 1.32 9.01
N PRO A 34 10.56 1.95 9.93
CA PRO A 34 9.75 3.09 9.58
C PRO A 34 10.51 4.18 8.83
N GLY A 35 9.96 4.62 7.68
CA GLY A 35 10.58 5.63 6.81
C GLY A 35 11.68 5.10 5.88
N GLU A 36 11.93 3.79 5.85
CA GLU A 36 12.82 3.18 4.89
C GLU A 36 12.18 3.21 3.49
N VAL A 37 12.77 4.02 2.61
CA VAL A 37 12.36 4.14 1.21
C VAL A 37 13.12 3.13 0.38
N ARG A 38 12.40 2.41 -0.47
CA ARG A 38 13.02 1.50 -1.42
C ARG A 38 12.36 1.61 -2.78
N ARG A 39 13.19 1.42 -3.80
CA ARG A 39 12.88 1.72 -5.20
C ARG A 39 13.07 0.49 -6.06
N ASP A 40 12.38 0.48 -7.19
CA ASP A 40 12.50 -0.53 -8.25
C ASP A 40 12.22 -1.96 -7.78
N PHE A 41 10.95 -2.24 -7.48
CA PHE A 41 10.51 -3.60 -7.20
C PHE A 41 9.75 -4.19 -8.38
N SER A 42 10.10 -5.43 -8.72
CA SER A 42 9.17 -6.29 -9.45
C SER A 42 8.25 -6.93 -8.42
N PRO A 43 6.93 -6.63 -8.41
CA PRO A 43 5.99 -7.40 -7.61
C PRO A 43 6.12 -8.88 -8.04
N SER A 44 6.47 -9.75 -7.10
CA SER A 44 6.48 -11.20 -7.36
C SER A 44 5.17 -11.80 -6.89
N SER A 45 4.73 -12.88 -7.53
CA SER A 45 3.53 -13.59 -7.10
C SER A 45 3.62 -14.04 -5.65
N ASP A 46 4.80 -14.48 -5.19
CA ASP A 46 5.03 -14.88 -3.80
C ASP A 46 4.71 -13.76 -2.79
N GLN A 47 5.09 -12.52 -3.08
CA GLN A 47 4.84 -11.38 -2.19
C GLN A 47 3.36 -11.02 -2.12
N LEU A 48 2.70 -11.02 -3.27
CA LEU A 48 1.27 -10.69 -3.39
C LEU A 48 0.38 -11.80 -2.80
N GLU A 49 0.76 -13.06 -2.95
CA GLU A 49 0.07 -14.21 -2.37
C GLU A 49 0.27 -14.31 -0.86
N LYS A 50 1.44 -13.91 -0.36
CA LYS A 50 1.65 -13.76 1.08
C LYS A 50 0.82 -12.62 1.64
N GLY A 51 0.65 -11.51 0.90
CA GLY A 51 -0.16 -10.37 1.32
C GLY A 51 0.23 -9.84 2.70
N ASN A 52 1.54 -9.74 2.96
CA ASN A 52 2.07 -9.41 4.29
C ASN A 52 1.60 -10.35 5.42
N ARG A 53 1.18 -11.58 5.09
CA ARG A 53 0.56 -12.54 6.00
C ARG A 53 -0.76 -12.06 6.63
N HIS A 54 -1.39 -11.05 6.03
CA HIS A 54 -2.73 -10.60 6.37
C HIS A 54 -3.79 -11.32 5.52
N ALA A 55 -5.07 -11.06 5.82
CA ALA A 55 -6.20 -11.65 5.11
C ALA A 55 -6.32 -11.12 3.66
N SER A 56 -5.94 -9.86 3.43
CA SER A 56 -5.90 -9.22 2.12
C SER A 56 -4.71 -9.75 1.30
N LYS A 57 -4.96 -10.74 0.46
CA LYS A 57 -3.93 -11.36 -0.37
C LYS A 57 -4.48 -11.81 -1.71
N PHE A 58 -3.59 -11.90 -2.69
CA PHE A 58 -3.94 -12.36 -4.01
C PHE A 58 -4.04 -13.88 -4.07
N THR A 59 -4.93 -14.39 -4.91
CA THR A 59 -4.77 -15.76 -5.44
C THR A 59 -3.62 -15.79 -6.44
N ALA A 60 -3.05 -16.97 -6.71
CA ALA A 60 -1.95 -17.12 -7.67
C ALA A 60 -2.26 -16.51 -9.06
N THR A 61 -3.49 -16.69 -9.55
CA THR A 61 -3.92 -16.10 -10.83
C THR A 61 -3.94 -14.58 -10.76
N GLN A 62 -4.57 -13.99 -9.75
CA GLN A 62 -4.63 -12.54 -9.62
C GLN A 62 -3.23 -11.93 -9.40
N ALA A 63 -2.35 -12.63 -8.68
CA ALA A 63 -0.98 -12.20 -8.44
C ALA A 63 -0.16 -12.17 -9.74
N ALA A 64 -0.31 -13.21 -10.57
CA ALA A 64 0.32 -13.28 -11.88
C ALA A 64 -0.19 -12.18 -12.83
N GLU A 65 -1.51 -11.94 -12.87
CA GLU A 65 -2.11 -10.86 -13.65
C GLU A 65 -1.63 -9.49 -13.19
N PHE A 66 -1.67 -9.22 -11.88
CA PHE A 66 -1.20 -7.95 -11.32
C PHE A 66 0.29 -7.71 -11.64
N SER A 67 1.13 -8.73 -11.44
CA SER A 67 2.57 -8.64 -11.67
C SER A 67 2.91 -8.48 -13.14
N LYS A 68 2.02 -8.87 -14.07
CA LYS A 68 2.16 -8.61 -15.49
C LYS A 68 1.95 -7.13 -15.79
N ASP A 69 0.90 -6.53 -15.24
CA ASP A 69 0.42 -5.21 -15.67
C ASP A 69 1.06 -4.04 -14.90
N TRP A 70 1.58 -4.28 -13.69
CA TRP A 70 2.05 -3.22 -12.79
C TRP A 70 3.50 -3.39 -12.34
N THR A 71 4.17 -2.27 -12.15
CA THR A 71 5.49 -2.16 -11.50
C THR A 71 5.36 -1.27 -10.27
N VAL A 72 6.09 -1.62 -9.20
CA VAL A 72 6.21 -0.76 -8.02
C VAL A 72 7.46 0.08 -8.16
N LEU A 73 7.28 1.39 -8.27
CA LEU A 73 8.40 2.32 -8.43
C LEU A 73 8.99 2.74 -7.10
N GLU A 74 8.12 2.99 -6.11
CA GLU A 74 8.53 3.38 -4.78
C GLU A 74 7.55 2.80 -3.77
N HIS A 75 8.11 2.26 -2.69
CA HIS A 75 7.34 1.78 -1.55
C HIS A 75 7.91 2.40 -0.28
N MET A 76 7.03 3.03 0.48
CA MET A 76 7.32 3.54 1.81
C MET A 76 6.54 2.69 2.82
N SER A 77 7.29 1.95 3.63
CA SER A 77 6.73 1.18 4.75
C SER A 77 6.19 2.13 5.83
N ASN A 78 5.43 1.56 6.77
CA ASN A 78 4.84 2.25 7.92
C ASN A 78 5.83 3.22 8.58
N THR A 79 5.60 4.52 8.45
CA THR A 79 6.41 5.57 9.11
C THR A 79 6.00 5.77 10.57
N THR A 80 6.82 6.48 11.34
CA THR A 80 6.50 6.83 12.75
C THR A 80 5.28 7.74 12.89
N THR A 81 4.84 8.39 11.80
CA THR A 81 3.66 9.25 11.76
C THR A 81 2.38 8.49 11.39
N GLY A 82 2.47 7.18 11.11
CA GLY A 82 1.32 6.38 10.71
C GLY A 82 0.98 6.42 9.21
N PHE A 83 1.84 7.03 8.39
CA PHE A 83 1.71 7.03 6.94
C PHE A 83 2.43 5.84 6.30
N SER A 84 1.83 5.26 5.26
CA SER A 84 2.51 4.38 4.31
C SER A 84 1.88 4.51 2.92
N GLY A 85 2.67 4.20 1.89
CA GLY A 85 2.20 4.36 0.52
C GLY A 85 3.05 3.61 -0.49
N THR A 86 2.40 3.26 -1.61
CA THR A 86 3.04 2.59 -2.73
C THR A 86 2.71 3.33 -4.02
N LEU A 87 3.74 3.68 -4.79
CA LEU A 87 3.61 4.25 -6.12
C LEU A 87 3.71 3.15 -7.16
N PHE A 88 2.61 2.93 -7.88
CA PHE A 88 2.52 1.99 -8.98
C PHE A 88 2.61 2.69 -10.32
N ARG A 89 3.17 1.99 -11.31
CA ARG A 89 3.09 2.37 -12.71
C ARG A 89 2.56 1.22 -13.54
N ASN A 90 1.55 1.47 -14.36
CA ASN A 90 1.06 0.51 -15.33
C ASN A 90 2.09 0.38 -16.47
N LYS A 91 2.45 -0.85 -16.83
CA LYS A 91 3.49 -1.12 -17.83
C LYS A 91 3.05 -0.79 -19.25
N ASP A 92 1.77 -0.93 -19.55
CA ASP A 92 1.22 -0.73 -20.88
C ASP A 92 0.78 0.73 -21.11
N SER A 93 -0.04 1.27 -20.20
CA SER A 93 -0.57 2.64 -20.33
C SER A 93 0.38 3.72 -19.82
N GLY A 94 1.35 3.35 -18.97
CA GLY A 94 2.22 4.32 -18.28
C GLY A 94 1.53 5.11 -17.18
N GLU A 95 0.28 4.78 -16.83
CA GLU A 95 -0.47 5.42 -15.74
C GLU A 95 0.23 5.25 -14.39
N TYR A 96 0.22 6.31 -13.58
CA TYR A 96 0.71 6.28 -12.20
C TYR A 96 -0.45 6.25 -11.21
N VAL A 97 -0.38 5.36 -10.22
CA VAL A 97 -1.34 5.31 -9.12
C VAL A 97 -0.60 5.32 -7.80
N LEU A 98 -0.92 6.28 -6.94
CA LEU A 98 -0.47 6.32 -5.55
C LEU A 98 -1.55 5.71 -4.66
N SER A 99 -1.21 4.58 -4.02
CA SER A 99 -2.08 3.95 -3.02
C SER A 99 -1.55 4.28 -1.64
N MET A 100 -2.38 4.92 -0.81
CA MET A 100 -2.06 5.25 0.58
C MET A 100 -2.76 4.27 1.50
N ARG A 101 -2.11 3.92 2.61
CA ARG A 101 -2.77 3.19 3.70
C ARG A 101 -2.29 3.73 5.05
N SER A 102 -3.21 3.84 6.00
CA SER A 102 -2.87 4.14 7.39
C SER A 102 -2.18 2.93 8.02
N THR A 103 -1.36 3.16 9.05
CA THR A 103 -0.80 2.05 9.83
C THR A 103 -1.85 1.53 10.79
N GLU A 104 -2.37 0.34 10.53
CA GLU A 104 -3.07 -0.46 11.54
C GLU A 104 -2.02 -0.93 12.57
N PHE A 105 -1.70 -0.09 13.56
CA PHE A 105 -1.25 -0.65 14.83
C PHE A 105 -2.47 -1.39 15.38
N ILE A 106 -2.35 -2.72 15.49
CA ILE A 106 -3.33 -3.65 16.08
C ILE A 106 -3.84 -3.21 17.47
N ASP A 107 -3.27 -2.15 18.08
CA ASP A 107 -3.60 -1.70 19.42
C ASP A 107 -3.81 -0.17 19.57
N ASP A 108 -4.06 0.58 18.50
CA ASP A 108 -4.22 2.05 18.66
C ASP A 108 -5.19 2.74 17.70
N SER A 109 -6.41 2.20 17.57
CA SER A 109 -7.55 2.92 17.01
C SER A 109 -7.95 4.14 17.87
N ALA A 110 -7.46 4.22 19.11
CA ALA A 110 -7.73 5.32 20.04
C ALA A 110 -6.83 6.55 19.83
N ARG A 111 -5.60 6.40 19.30
CA ARG A 111 -4.74 7.55 18.94
C ARG A 111 -5.04 8.16 17.58
N ASP A 112 -5.63 7.45 16.63
CA ASP A 112 -5.86 8.00 15.27
C ASP A 112 -6.79 9.24 15.32
N ASN A 113 -7.81 9.21 16.17
CA ASN A 113 -8.68 10.36 16.43
C ASN A 113 -8.05 11.43 17.35
N LYS A 114 -7.10 11.04 18.21
CA LYS A 114 -6.51 11.95 19.21
C LYS A 114 -5.30 12.70 18.67
N GLN A 115 -4.44 12.07 17.87
CA GLN A 115 -3.29 12.75 17.24
C GLN A 115 -3.68 13.66 16.07
N THR A 116 -4.72 13.33 15.31
CA THR A 116 -5.22 14.19 14.23
C THR A 116 -5.81 15.50 14.78
N ASN A 117 -6.47 15.44 15.95
CA ASN A 117 -7.13 16.60 16.57
C ASN A 117 -6.28 17.32 17.63
N GLU A 118 -5.28 16.67 18.25
CA GLU A 118 -4.48 17.26 19.34
C GLU A 118 -2.98 17.47 19.03
N PHE A 119 -2.41 16.89 17.95
CA PHE A 119 -0.96 16.96 17.66
C PHE A 119 -0.61 17.31 16.18
N GLU A 120 0.68 17.17 15.80
CA GLU A 120 1.45 17.74 14.66
C GLU A 120 0.76 18.01 13.30
N ILE A 121 -0.30 17.27 12.94
CA ILE A 121 -1.03 17.50 11.69
C ILE A 121 -1.82 18.82 11.73
N SER A 122 -2.29 19.25 12.91
CA SER A 122 -3.00 20.54 13.05
C SER A 122 -2.13 21.75 12.69
N ASN A 123 -0.81 21.66 12.93
CA ASN A 123 0.13 22.75 12.68
C ASN A 123 0.84 22.66 11.31
N THR A 124 0.94 21.47 10.69
CA THR A 124 1.81 21.27 9.51
C THR A 124 1.28 20.32 8.43
N GLY A 125 0.20 19.59 8.66
CA GLY A 125 -0.22 18.47 7.81
C GLY A 125 -1.62 18.60 7.23
N TRP A 126 -1.89 17.76 6.22
CA TRP A 126 -3.24 17.52 5.69
C TRP A 126 -3.64 16.09 6.05
N ALA A 127 -4.79 15.92 6.70
CA ALA A 127 -5.40 14.60 6.92
C ALA A 127 -6.35 14.29 5.76
N MET A 128 -6.19 13.13 5.13
CA MET A 128 -7.19 12.57 4.22
C MET A 128 -7.83 11.38 4.94
N GLY A 129 -9.07 11.55 5.36
CA GLY A 129 -9.93 10.54 5.99
C GLY A 129 -11.25 10.44 5.26
#